data_AF-A0A9P0DV81-F1
#
_entry.id   AF-A0A9P0DV81-F1
#
_cell.length_a   1.000
_cell.length_b   1.000
_cell.length_c   1.000
_cell.angle_alpha   90.00
_cell.angle_beta   90.00
_cell.angle_gamma   90.00
#
_symmetry.space_group_name_H-M   'P 1'
#
loop_
_entity.id
_entity.type
_entity.pdbx_description
1 polymer ?
#
loop_
_entity_poly.entity_id
_entity_poly.type
_entity_poly.pdbx_seq_one_letter_code
_entity_poly.pdbx_strand_id
1 'polypeptide(L)'
;MANFKTLLVLSILFYLEVTEGTNGIRPEPFHVTTHQPTSPTANSSSISPKTTSTTTTSTTLKPDTTTVNPNITTSSTTKTTTTTTTTTPKPTTTTVTTPKTTTTSTPKPTTTPTAKTTTPITPTPKPVPEPSIGKWSLNYTNSNDSCLLMDAALQIEIPNGNLSSLKINIPVNATVVGNCGKDLDVLILSWETNIINMNFVQNTTDKKFALGSIMGLVNVALSNGTSQLLNVTHKKSEFSTMLDHSYKCAKVQTLNLTALGSNDTIALLHISHVQFQAFSNVTQHKFYDAIDCEASAITSDVVPIVVGCVLALLVVVVLVAYLVGRRYCQARGYHSIPEEADIH
;
A
#
# COMPACT_ATOMS: atom_id res chain seq x y z
N MET A 1 -7.67 -48.16 37.12
CA MET A 1 -8.64 -47.51 36.20
C MET A 1 -9.14 -46.13 36.67
N ALA A 2 -9.08 -45.79 37.97
CA ALA A 2 -9.48 -44.46 38.46
C ALA A 2 -8.62 -43.30 37.89
N ASN A 3 -7.31 -43.50 37.71
CA ASN A 3 -6.39 -42.44 37.27
C ASN A 3 -6.52 -42.05 35.78
N PHE A 4 -7.06 -42.91 34.92
CA PHE A 4 -7.26 -42.57 33.50
C PHE A 4 -8.46 -41.64 33.31
N LYS A 5 -9.53 -41.83 34.09
CA LYS A 5 -10.66 -40.90 34.13
C LYS A 5 -10.24 -39.54 34.66
N THR A 6 -9.41 -39.49 35.71
CA THR A 6 -8.90 -38.21 36.23
C THR A 6 -8.00 -37.48 35.23
N LEU A 7 -7.16 -38.21 34.48
CA LEU A 7 -6.31 -37.62 33.45
C LEU A 7 -7.11 -37.13 32.24
N LEU A 8 -8.15 -37.87 31.84
CA LEU A 8 -9.08 -37.46 30.78
C LEU A 8 -9.88 -36.22 31.20
N VAL A 9 -10.32 -36.18 32.47
CA VAL A 9 -11.03 -35.02 33.04
C VAL A 9 -10.11 -33.82 33.17
N LEU A 10 -8.85 -33.99 33.59
CA LEU A 10 -7.86 -32.91 33.62
C LEU A 10 -7.46 -32.42 32.23
N SER A 11 -7.37 -33.32 31.24
CA SER A 11 -7.14 -32.96 29.84
C SER A 11 -8.33 -32.19 29.26
N ILE A 12 -9.56 -32.56 29.61
CA ILE A 12 -10.79 -31.86 29.19
C ILE A 12 -10.90 -30.50 29.90
N LEU A 13 -10.57 -30.43 31.19
CA LEU A 13 -10.55 -29.17 31.96
C LEU A 13 -9.47 -28.21 31.45
N PHE A 14 -8.26 -28.69 31.11
CA PHE A 14 -7.22 -27.86 30.48
C PHE A 14 -7.66 -27.36 29.09
N TYR A 15 -8.38 -28.18 28.31
CA TYR A 15 -8.96 -27.74 27.04
C TYR A 15 -10.07 -26.68 27.24
N LEU A 16 -10.85 -26.78 28.32
CA LEU A 16 -11.91 -25.82 28.68
C LEU A 16 -11.34 -24.50 29.23
N GLU A 17 -10.31 -24.52 30.09
CA GLU A 17 -9.65 -23.31 30.60
C GLU A 17 -8.92 -22.53 29.50
N VAL A 18 -8.37 -23.22 28.49
CA VAL A 18 -7.79 -22.58 27.30
C VAL A 18 -8.87 -21.90 26.45
N THR A 19 -10.11 -22.42 26.45
CA THR A 19 -11.24 -21.73 25.81
C THR A 19 -11.83 -20.58 26.62
N GLU A 20 -11.76 -20.61 27.96
CA GLU A 20 -12.24 -19.51 28.81
C GLU A 20 -11.25 -18.33 28.89
N GLY A 21 -9.95 -18.58 28.71
CA GLY A 21 -8.90 -17.54 28.61
C GLY A 21 -8.95 -16.70 27.32
N THR A 22 -9.86 -17.01 26.38
CA THR A 22 -10.10 -16.24 25.15
C THR A 22 -11.54 -15.76 25.02
N ASN A 23 -12.20 -15.43 26.15
CA ASN A 23 -13.42 -14.62 26.13
C ASN A 23 -13.10 -13.18 25.77
N GLY A 24 -12.92 -12.95 24.46
CA GLY A 24 -12.65 -11.64 23.90
C GLY A 24 -12.96 -11.47 22.42
N ILE A 25 -13.40 -12.49 21.66
CA ILE A 25 -13.99 -12.28 20.31
C ILE A 25 -15.08 -13.32 20.06
N ARG A 26 -16.31 -12.83 19.93
CA ARG A 26 -17.52 -13.56 19.53
C ARG A 26 -17.56 -13.67 18.00
N PRO A 27 -17.57 -14.87 17.38
CA PRO A 27 -18.07 -15.04 16.03
C PRO A 27 -19.58 -15.33 16.10
N GLU A 28 -20.39 -14.51 15.44
CA GLU A 28 -21.79 -14.79 15.14
C GLU A 28 -21.90 -15.99 14.17
N PRO A 29 -22.97 -16.81 14.26
CA PRO A 29 -23.06 -18.09 13.55
C PRO A 29 -23.46 -17.93 12.09
N PHE A 30 -22.81 -18.74 11.23
CA PHE A 30 -23.20 -18.98 9.84
C PHE A 30 -24.63 -19.55 9.76
N HIS A 31 -25.53 -18.79 9.15
CA HIS A 31 -26.85 -19.28 8.76
C HIS A 31 -26.74 -20.01 7.41
N VAL A 32 -26.79 -21.35 7.45
CA VAL A 32 -27.01 -22.18 6.26
C VAL A 32 -28.51 -22.25 6.04
N THR A 33 -29.00 -21.62 4.97
CA THR A 33 -30.39 -21.80 4.51
C THR A 33 -30.40 -22.49 3.15
N THR A 34 -30.83 -23.75 3.19
CA THR A 34 -31.19 -24.62 2.06
C THR A 34 -32.49 -24.14 1.41
N HIS A 35 -32.50 -23.75 0.12
CA HIS A 35 -33.73 -23.78 -0.69
C HIS A 35 -33.44 -23.89 -2.20
N GLN A 36 -33.91 -25.00 -2.79
CA GLN A 36 -34.32 -25.19 -4.19
C GLN A 36 -35.51 -26.18 -4.14
N PRO A 37 -36.45 -26.28 -5.11
CA PRO A 37 -36.79 -25.44 -6.28
C PRO A 37 -38.28 -24.99 -6.30
N THR A 38 -38.60 -23.95 -7.08
CA THR A 38 -39.95 -23.81 -7.66
C THR A 38 -39.85 -23.36 -9.11
N SER A 39 -40.32 -24.23 -10.00
CA SER A 39 -40.73 -23.90 -11.37
C SER A 39 -42.03 -23.08 -11.34
N PRO A 40 -42.34 -22.32 -12.39
CA PRO A 40 -43.56 -22.68 -13.11
C PRO A 40 -43.46 -22.59 -14.64
N THR A 41 -43.95 -23.66 -15.27
CA THR A 41 -45.08 -23.71 -16.21
C THR A 41 -45.09 -22.77 -17.42
N ALA A 42 -44.98 -23.44 -18.57
CA ALA A 42 -45.36 -22.96 -19.90
C ALA A 42 -46.82 -22.47 -19.97
N ASN A 43 -47.06 -21.43 -20.78
CA ASN A 43 -48.31 -21.35 -21.52
C ASN A 43 -48.07 -20.78 -22.93
N SER A 44 -48.52 -21.58 -23.89
CA SER A 44 -48.58 -21.27 -25.32
C SER A 44 -49.78 -20.38 -25.61
N SER A 45 -49.63 -19.40 -26.49
CA SER A 45 -50.69 -18.96 -27.42
C SER A 45 -50.08 -18.17 -28.56
N SER A 46 -50.30 -18.67 -29.77
CA SER A 46 -49.98 -18.06 -31.05
C SER A 46 -50.86 -16.84 -31.31
N ILE A 47 -50.36 -15.90 -32.14
CA ILE A 47 -51.04 -15.24 -33.27
C ILE A 47 -49.97 -14.42 -34.03
N SER A 48 -49.77 -14.76 -35.30
CA SER A 48 -49.16 -13.92 -36.36
C SER A 48 -50.33 -13.27 -37.13
N PRO A 49 -50.23 -12.15 -37.90
CA PRO A 49 -49.06 -11.77 -38.72
C PRO A 49 -48.79 -10.26 -38.98
N LYS A 50 -47.64 -10.00 -39.63
CA LYS A 50 -47.45 -9.17 -40.86
C LYS A 50 -46.38 -8.05 -40.78
N THR A 51 -45.26 -8.34 -41.47
CA THR A 51 -44.48 -7.51 -42.43
C THR A 51 -44.03 -6.09 -42.07
N THR A 52 -42.71 -5.86 -42.04
CA THR A 52 -41.93 -5.08 -43.04
C THR A 52 -40.45 -5.07 -42.63
N SER A 53 -39.58 -5.69 -43.44
CA SER A 53 -38.11 -5.62 -43.32
C SER A 53 -37.56 -4.68 -44.39
N THR A 54 -36.66 -3.79 -43.99
CA THR A 54 -35.76 -3.05 -44.89
C THR A 54 -34.34 -3.49 -44.57
N THR A 55 -33.75 -4.24 -45.49
CA THR A 55 -32.34 -4.65 -45.48
C THR A 55 -31.61 -3.82 -46.52
N THR A 56 -30.54 -3.14 -46.12
CA THR A 56 -29.63 -2.45 -47.05
C THR A 56 -28.34 -3.26 -47.18
N THR A 57 -28.14 -3.77 -48.39
CA THR A 57 -26.96 -4.49 -48.88
C THR A 57 -25.84 -3.51 -49.21
N SER A 58 -24.58 -3.86 -48.97
CA SER A 58 -23.47 -3.37 -49.79
C SER A 58 -22.37 -4.43 -49.88
N THR A 59 -22.00 -4.75 -51.11
CA THR A 59 -20.99 -5.74 -51.48
C THR A 59 -19.94 -5.08 -52.37
N THR A 60 -18.68 -5.39 -52.05
CA THR A 60 -17.54 -5.66 -52.97
C THR A 60 -16.88 -4.49 -53.73
N LEU A 61 -15.54 -4.37 -53.62
CA LEU A 61 -14.55 -4.68 -54.69
C LEU A 61 -13.10 -4.30 -54.30
N LYS A 62 -12.19 -5.28 -54.39
CA LYS A 62 -10.73 -5.21 -54.64
C LYS A 62 -10.53 -5.28 -56.19
N PRO A 63 -9.40 -4.94 -56.90
CA PRO A 63 -7.97 -4.79 -56.54
C PRO A 63 -7.25 -3.52 -57.08
N ASP A 64 -6.01 -3.21 -56.67
CA ASP A 64 -4.78 -3.42 -57.48
C ASP A 64 -3.49 -2.97 -56.77
N THR A 65 -2.38 -3.49 -57.28
CA THR A 65 -0.99 -3.47 -56.82
C THR A 65 -0.23 -2.34 -57.50
N THR A 66 0.58 -1.54 -56.79
CA THR A 66 1.80 -0.95 -57.40
C THR A 66 2.87 -0.60 -56.38
N THR A 67 4.04 -1.15 -56.67
CA THR A 67 5.40 -0.97 -56.14
C THR A 67 5.92 0.48 -56.19
N VAL A 68 6.52 1.00 -55.10
CA VAL A 68 7.70 1.91 -55.15
C VAL A 68 8.54 1.77 -53.87
N ASN A 69 9.82 1.45 -54.06
CA ASN A 69 10.99 1.74 -53.20
C ASN A 69 12.22 1.76 -54.15
N PRO A 70 13.40 2.30 -53.83
CA PRO A 70 13.82 3.33 -52.85
C PRO A 70 14.47 4.56 -53.54
N ASN A 71 14.67 5.67 -52.81
CA ASN A 71 15.89 6.44 -53.06
C ASN A 71 16.48 7.06 -51.78
N ILE A 72 17.80 6.99 -51.76
CA ILE A 72 18.79 7.31 -50.75
C ILE A 72 18.97 8.83 -50.68
N THR A 73 19.15 9.40 -49.48
CA THR A 73 20.16 10.47 -49.27
C THR A 73 20.64 10.46 -47.83
N THR A 74 21.87 10.00 -47.69
CA THR A 74 22.79 10.14 -46.56
C THR A 74 23.13 11.61 -46.34
N SER A 75 23.19 12.07 -45.10
CA SER A 75 23.99 13.24 -44.75
C SER A 75 24.70 12.98 -43.43
N SER A 76 25.94 12.53 -43.58
CA SER A 76 26.98 12.59 -42.56
C SER A 76 27.44 14.05 -42.44
N THR A 77 27.71 14.52 -41.23
CA THR A 77 28.68 15.60 -41.05
C THR A 77 29.45 15.41 -39.76
N THR A 78 30.74 15.68 -39.93
CA THR A 78 31.89 15.28 -39.16
C THR A 78 32.17 16.25 -38.00
N LYS A 79 32.84 15.71 -36.97
CA LYS A 79 33.59 16.38 -35.89
C LYS A 79 34.03 17.81 -36.19
N THR A 80 33.89 18.68 -35.19
CA THR A 80 34.91 19.71 -34.91
C THR A 80 35.24 19.67 -33.42
N THR A 81 36.44 19.19 -33.15
CA THR A 81 37.15 19.31 -31.88
C THR A 81 37.67 20.75 -31.77
N THR A 82 37.32 21.47 -30.71
CA THR A 82 38.03 22.71 -30.35
C THR A 82 38.67 22.50 -29.00
N THR A 83 39.96 22.17 -29.05
CA THR A 83 40.90 22.22 -27.93
C THR A 83 41.23 23.68 -27.67
N THR A 84 41.04 24.14 -26.44
CA THR A 84 41.64 25.40 -25.97
C THR A 84 42.29 25.15 -24.62
N THR A 85 43.55 24.73 -24.68
CA THR A 85 44.56 24.96 -23.66
C THR A 85 44.80 26.47 -23.53
N THR A 86 45.08 26.98 -22.32
CA THR A 86 46.20 27.90 -22.00
C THR A 86 46.07 28.52 -20.58
N THR A 87 46.91 27.98 -19.69
CA THR A 87 47.76 28.61 -18.65
C THR A 87 47.20 29.48 -17.51
N THR A 88 47.34 28.90 -16.31
CA THR A 88 47.59 29.49 -14.99
C THR A 88 48.78 30.47 -14.97
N PRO A 89 48.72 31.55 -14.16
CA PRO A 89 49.81 31.79 -13.20
C PRO A 89 49.34 32.22 -11.80
N LYS A 90 49.88 31.53 -10.79
CA LYS A 90 50.08 31.88 -9.37
C LYS A 90 51.51 31.38 -9.07
N PRO A 91 52.37 31.95 -8.18
CA PRO A 91 52.12 32.74 -6.98
C PRO A 91 52.97 34.03 -6.84
N THR A 92 52.67 34.87 -5.85
CA THR A 92 53.70 35.73 -5.25
C THR A 92 53.54 35.71 -3.73
N THR A 93 54.57 35.15 -3.10
CA THR A 93 54.85 35.12 -1.67
C THR A 93 55.71 36.32 -1.34
N THR A 94 55.43 37.04 -0.26
CA THR A 94 56.35 38.05 0.28
C THR A 94 56.61 37.77 1.74
N THR A 95 57.85 37.40 2.02
CA THR A 95 58.46 37.21 3.34
C THR A 95 59.18 38.51 3.69
N VAL A 96 58.89 39.15 4.83
CA VAL A 96 59.78 40.14 5.44
C VAL A 96 59.77 39.98 6.97
N THR A 97 60.95 40.25 7.50
CA THR A 97 61.63 39.75 8.68
C THR A 97 61.31 40.51 9.97
N THR A 98 61.47 39.80 11.08
CA THR A 98 61.49 40.19 12.49
C THR A 98 62.48 41.32 12.83
N PRO A 99 62.17 42.14 13.86
CA PRO A 99 63.17 42.45 14.88
C PRO A 99 62.74 42.12 16.32
N LYS A 100 63.77 41.86 17.12
CA LYS A 100 63.79 41.21 18.43
C LYS A 100 63.71 42.22 19.60
N THR A 101 62.90 41.85 20.60
CA THR A 101 62.97 42.07 22.07
C THR A 101 63.25 43.47 22.64
N THR A 102 62.33 43.94 23.50
CA THR A 102 62.68 44.58 24.78
C THR A 102 61.60 44.25 25.84
N THR A 103 62.07 43.78 27.00
CA THR A 103 61.30 43.38 28.19
C THR A 103 61.00 44.57 29.11
N THR A 104 59.75 44.76 29.53
CA THR A 104 59.44 45.41 30.83
C THR A 104 58.06 44.97 31.36
N SER A 105 57.95 44.98 32.68
CA SER A 105 57.04 44.32 33.62
C SER A 105 55.55 44.68 33.61
N THR A 106 54.74 43.67 33.97
CA THR A 106 53.46 43.62 34.72
C THR A 106 52.90 44.96 35.26
N PRO A 107 51.57 45.18 35.18
CA PRO A 107 50.64 44.53 36.11
C PRO A 107 49.36 43.96 35.46
N LYS A 108 48.81 42.94 36.12
CA LYS A 108 47.59 42.19 35.81
C LYS A 108 46.34 43.09 35.78
N PRO A 109 45.53 43.06 34.70
CA PRO A 109 44.14 43.51 34.74
C PRO A 109 43.16 42.33 34.58
N THR A 110 42.28 42.26 35.56
CA THR A 110 40.95 41.65 35.67
C THR A 110 40.31 41.12 34.37
N THR A 111 39.93 39.84 34.41
CA THR A 111 39.13 39.13 33.41
C THR A 111 37.67 39.61 33.39
N THR A 112 37.26 40.24 32.29
CA THR A 112 35.86 40.42 31.90
C THR A 112 35.51 39.36 30.86
N PRO A 113 34.37 38.64 30.95
CA PRO A 113 34.03 37.59 29.99
C PRO A 113 33.62 38.20 28.64
N THR A 114 34.37 37.85 27.60
CA THR A 114 34.05 38.14 26.20
C THR A 114 32.72 37.47 25.83
N ALA A 115 31.75 38.27 25.41
CA ALA A 115 30.53 37.79 24.77
C ALA A 115 30.91 36.99 23.53
N LYS A 116 30.52 35.70 23.47
CA LYS A 116 30.63 34.89 22.27
C LYS A 116 29.75 35.52 21.19
N THR A 117 30.37 36.01 20.13
CA THR A 117 29.71 36.32 18.87
C THR A 117 29.02 35.05 18.37
N THR A 118 27.70 34.99 18.52
CA THR A 118 26.86 33.99 17.88
C THR A 118 26.85 34.28 16.38
N THR A 119 27.47 33.39 15.62
CA THR A 119 27.32 33.32 14.17
C THR A 119 25.83 33.26 13.83
N PRO A 120 25.34 34.04 12.84
CA PRO A 120 23.95 33.92 12.40
C PRO A 120 23.73 32.52 11.85
N ILE A 121 22.88 31.75 12.54
CA ILE A 121 22.36 30.48 12.06
C ILE A 121 21.56 30.77 10.78
N THR A 122 22.05 30.25 9.65
CA THR A 122 21.28 30.17 8.41
C THR A 122 19.93 29.52 8.72
N PRO A 123 18.79 30.12 8.33
CA PRO A 123 17.49 29.51 8.59
C PRO A 123 17.42 28.17 7.86
N THR A 124 17.35 27.09 8.63
CA THR A 124 17.05 25.75 8.11
C THR A 124 15.68 25.82 7.42
N PRO A 125 15.53 25.35 6.18
CA PRO A 125 14.24 25.38 5.49
C PRO A 125 13.20 24.63 6.33
N LYS A 126 12.09 25.31 6.63
CA LYS A 126 10.99 24.78 7.44
C LYS A 126 10.49 23.48 6.78
N PRO A 127 10.42 22.35 7.51
CA PRO A 127 9.82 21.13 6.99
C PRO A 127 8.41 21.44 6.49
N VAL A 128 8.09 20.99 5.26
CA VAL A 128 6.73 21.09 4.73
C VAL A 128 5.80 20.39 5.72
N PRO A 129 4.69 21.04 6.14
CA PRO A 129 3.77 20.45 7.12
C PRO A 129 3.23 19.10 6.61
N GLU A 130 3.06 18.17 7.54
CA GLU A 130 2.46 16.87 7.27
C GLU A 130 1.07 17.05 6.61
N PRO A 131 0.73 16.26 5.57
CA PRO A 131 -0.55 16.39 4.90
C PRO A 131 -1.70 16.09 5.88
N SER A 132 -2.74 16.91 5.82
CA SER A 132 -3.95 16.71 6.62
C SER A 132 -4.90 15.71 5.95
N ILE A 133 -5.67 14.96 6.76
CA ILE A 133 -6.63 13.98 6.26
C ILE A 133 -7.83 14.72 5.65
N GLY A 134 -8.00 14.61 4.34
CA GLY A 134 -9.21 15.04 3.63
C GLY A 134 -10.27 13.95 3.68
N LYS A 135 -11.54 14.36 3.59
CA LYS A 135 -12.70 13.47 3.51
C LYS A 135 -13.49 13.80 2.25
N TRP A 136 -13.53 12.88 1.30
CA TRP A 136 -14.14 13.09 -0.01
C TRP A 136 -15.21 12.04 -0.29
N SER A 137 -16.32 12.49 -0.86
CA SER A 137 -17.45 11.66 -1.28
C SER A 137 -17.84 12.00 -2.70
N LEU A 138 -17.98 10.99 -3.55
CA LEU A 138 -18.50 11.11 -4.90
C LEU A 138 -19.87 10.41 -4.97
N ASN A 139 -20.88 11.17 -5.38
CA ASN A 139 -22.25 10.70 -5.47
C ASN A 139 -22.63 10.27 -6.88
N TYR A 140 -23.57 9.32 -6.96
CA TYR A 140 -24.25 9.03 -8.23
C TYR A 140 -24.97 10.28 -8.73
N THR A 141 -24.98 10.44 -10.06
CA THR A 141 -25.68 11.55 -10.71
C THR A 141 -27.14 11.57 -10.31
N ASN A 142 -27.61 12.71 -9.77
CA ASN A 142 -28.98 12.89 -9.26
C ASN A 142 -29.36 11.97 -8.08
N SER A 143 -28.41 11.45 -7.32
CA SER A 143 -28.65 10.73 -6.06
C SER A 143 -27.88 11.33 -4.90
N ASN A 144 -28.35 11.03 -3.68
CA ASN A 144 -27.62 11.27 -2.44
C ASN A 144 -26.71 10.10 -2.05
N ASP A 145 -26.80 8.98 -2.77
CA ASP A 145 -25.94 7.83 -2.54
C ASP A 145 -24.55 8.08 -3.11
N SER A 146 -23.54 7.89 -2.27
CA SER A 146 -22.14 7.89 -2.66
C SER A 146 -21.76 6.54 -3.29
N CYS A 147 -21.14 6.60 -4.47
CA CYS A 147 -20.48 5.45 -5.07
C CYS A 147 -19.06 5.29 -4.55
N LEU A 148 -18.40 6.40 -4.19
CA LEU A 148 -17.03 6.38 -3.74
C LEU A 148 -16.82 7.29 -2.53
N LEU A 149 -16.18 6.74 -1.50
CA LEU A 149 -15.73 7.43 -0.31
C LEU A 149 -14.22 7.32 -0.17
N MET A 150 -13.56 8.39 0.22
CA MET A 150 -12.11 8.40 0.47
C MET A 150 -11.75 9.36 1.59
N ASP A 151 -11.17 8.81 2.65
CA ASP A 151 -10.45 9.53 3.70
C ASP A 151 -8.96 9.31 3.48
N ALA A 152 -8.17 10.36 3.24
CA ALA A 152 -6.71 10.21 3.11
C ALA A 152 -5.97 11.52 3.29
N ALA A 153 -4.71 11.43 3.72
CA ALA A 153 -3.74 12.50 3.64
C ALA A 153 -2.80 12.26 2.44
N LEU A 154 -2.86 13.14 1.44
CA LEU A 154 -2.15 13.00 0.17
C LEU A 154 -1.07 14.09 0.02
N GLN A 155 0.12 13.69 -0.42
CA GLN A 155 1.24 14.60 -0.73
C GLN A 155 1.98 14.12 -1.98
N ILE A 156 2.22 15.02 -2.92
CA ILE A 156 3.08 14.77 -4.09
C ILE A 156 4.48 15.29 -3.76
N GLU A 157 5.49 14.44 -3.93
CA GLU A 157 6.89 14.80 -3.82
C GLU A 157 7.57 14.76 -5.19
N ILE A 158 8.22 15.84 -5.57
CA ILE A 158 8.97 15.97 -6.81
C ILE A 158 10.46 16.07 -6.45
N PRO A 159 11.25 15.01 -6.71
CA PRO A 159 12.68 15.03 -6.45
C PRO A 159 13.37 16.14 -7.24
N ASN A 160 14.23 16.91 -6.59
CA ASN A 160 14.95 18.02 -7.23
C ASN A 160 16.47 17.76 -7.24
N GLY A 161 16.88 16.63 -7.80
CA GLY A 161 18.29 16.22 -7.87
C GLY A 161 18.96 16.24 -6.50
N ASN A 162 20.00 17.08 -6.33
CA ASN A 162 20.73 17.24 -5.08
C ASN A 162 20.10 18.24 -4.10
N LEU A 163 19.00 18.90 -4.48
CA LEU A 163 18.28 19.86 -3.65
C LEU A 163 17.13 19.17 -2.92
N SER A 164 16.56 19.86 -1.92
CA SER A 164 15.36 19.40 -1.24
C SER A 164 14.21 19.18 -2.22
N SER A 165 13.56 18.02 -2.13
CA SER A 165 12.38 17.71 -2.94
C SER A 165 11.28 18.74 -2.70
N LEU A 166 10.58 19.12 -3.77
CA LEU A 166 9.39 19.94 -3.67
C LEU A 166 8.21 19.06 -3.25
N LYS A 167 7.51 19.43 -2.18
CA LYS A 167 6.33 18.71 -1.68
C LYS A 167 5.09 19.58 -1.84
N ILE A 168 4.03 18.99 -2.40
CA ILE A 168 2.74 19.64 -2.65
C ILE A 168 1.67 18.81 -1.95
N ASN A 169 1.03 19.38 -0.93
CA ASN A 169 -0.08 18.72 -0.23
C ASN A 169 -1.37 18.93 -1.01
N ILE A 170 -2.17 17.86 -1.14
CA ILE A 170 -3.53 17.99 -1.66
C ILE A 170 -4.37 18.57 -0.51
N PRO A 171 -5.11 19.67 -0.73
CA PRO A 171 -5.87 20.31 0.34
C PRO A 171 -7.14 19.52 0.68
N VAL A 172 -7.52 19.54 1.96
CA VAL A 172 -8.71 18.84 2.46
C VAL A 172 -10.02 19.34 1.84
N ASN A 173 -10.04 20.60 1.39
CA ASN A 173 -11.17 21.24 0.71
C ASN A 173 -11.05 21.22 -0.82
N ALA A 174 -10.25 20.31 -1.39
CA ALA A 174 -10.23 20.08 -2.83
C ALA A 174 -11.65 19.80 -3.36
N THR A 175 -11.96 20.34 -4.53
CA THR A 175 -13.27 20.12 -5.16
C THR A 175 -13.33 18.71 -5.69
N VAL A 176 -14.39 17.99 -5.31
CA VAL A 176 -14.65 16.63 -5.78
C VAL A 176 -15.46 16.70 -7.07
N VAL A 177 -14.90 16.14 -8.14
CA VAL A 177 -15.57 15.90 -9.42
C VAL A 177 -15.40 14.43 -9.75
N GLY A 178 -16.23 13.87 -10.63
CA GLY A 178 -16.07 12.48 -11.00
C GLY A 178 -17.28 11.90 -11.71
N ASN A 179 -17.21 10.60 -11.90
CA ASN A 179 -18.33 9.81 -12.40
C ASN A 179 -18.34 8.44 -11.73
N CYS A 180 -19.53 8.02 -11.31
CA CYS A 180 -19.78 6.66 -10.86
C CYS A 180 -20.11 5.79 -12.07
N GLY A 181 -19.39 4.69 -12.23
CA GLY A 181 -19.61 3.77 -13.35
C GLY A 181 -20.01 2.39 -12.86
N LYS A 182 -20.33 1.52 -13.82
CA LYS A 182 -20.54 0.11 -13.50
C LYS A 182 -19.22 -0.53 -13.12
N ASP A 183 -18.21 -0.43 -13.98
CA ASP A 183 -16.92 -1.13 -13.81
C ASP A 183 -15.76 -0.20 -13.44
N LEU A 184 -16.00 1.11 -13.47
CA LEU A 184 -15.01 2.16 -13.24
C LEU A 184 -15.66 3.34 -12.50
N ASP A 185 -15.17 3.61 -11.29
CA ASP A 185 -15.44 4.86 -10.59
C ASP A 185 -14.25 5.82 -10.76
N VAL A 186 -14.54 7.07 -11.07
CA VAL A 186 -13.52 8.10 -11.34
C VAL A 186 -13.64 9.20 -10.31
N LEU A 187 -12.67 9.30 -9.41
CA LEU A 187 -12.55 10.39 -8.44
C LEU A 187 -11.55 11.43 -8.96
N ILE A 188 -11.99 12.69 -9.05
CA ILE A 188 -11.15 13.82 -9.44
C ILE A 188 -11.13 14.81 -8.29
N LEU A 189 -9.96 15.09 -7.73
CA LEU A 189 -9.77 16.18 -6.78
C LEU A 189 -9.08 17.33 -7.51
N SER A 190 -9.69 18.51 -7.47
CA SER A 190 -9.13 19.73 -8.07
C SER A 190 -8.93 20.82 -7.03
N TRP A 191 -7.79 21.50 -7.12
CA TRP A 191 -7.44 22.63 -6.26
C TRP A 191 -6.52 23.60 -6.99
N GLU A 192 -6.81 24.90 -6.89
CA GLU A 192 -6.09 25.94 -7.64
C GLU A 192 -6.05 25.62 -9.15
N THR A 193 -4.87 25.38 -9.71
CA THR A 193 -4.67 24.93 -11.11
C THR A 193 -4.30 23.46 -11.23
N ASN A 194 -4.38 22.70 -10.14
CA ASN A 194 -3.96 21.31 -10.03
C ASN A 194 -5.15 20.36 -10.06
N ILE A 195 -4.95 19.18 -10.63
CA ILE A 195 -5.94 18.11 -10.68
C ILE A 195 -5.24 16.78 -10.41
N ILE A 196 -5.86 15.92 -9.60
CA ILE A 196 -5.51 14.50 -9.50
C ILE A 196 -6.75 13.66 -9.75
N ASN A 197 -6.63 12.73 -10.69
CA ASN A 197 -7.64 11.76 -11.08
C ASN A 197 -7.20 10.39 -10.56
N MET A 198 -8.09 9.70 -9.85
CA MET A 198 -7.93 8.36 -9.33
C MET A 198 -9.05 7.48 -9.88
N ASN A 199 -8.65 6.45 -10.61
CA ASN A 199 -9.56 5.50 -11.24
C ASN A 199 -9.62 4.23 -10.41
N PHE A 200 -10.82 3.86 -9.99
CA PHE A 200 -11.07 2.63 -9.24
C PHE A 200 -11.76 1.64 -10.17
N VAL A 201 -11.22 0.44 -10.27
CA VAL A 201 -11.73 -0.60 -11.16
C VAL A 201 -12.26 -1.76 -10.35
N GLN A 202 -13.37 -2.35 -10.77
CA GLN A 202 -13.88 -3.58 -10.16
C GLN A 202 -13.70 -4.78 -11.07
N ASN A 203 -13.52 -5.93 -10.43
CA ASN A 203 -13.62 -7.24 -11.01
C ASN A 203 -14.86 -7.92 -10.42
N THR A 204 -15.91 -8.03 -11.23
CA THR A 204 -17.20 -8.61 -10.82
C THR A 204 -17.12 -10.11 -10.59
N THR A 205 -16.18 -10.81 -11.24
CA THR A 205 -15.94 -12.25 -11.05
C THR A 205 -15.36 -12.53 -9.67
N ASP A 206 -14.32 -11.77 -9.29
CA ASP A 206 -13.63 -11.93 -8.01
C ASP A 206 -14.28 -11.15 -6.86
N LYS A 207 -15.32 -10.35 -7.17
CA LYS A 207 -16.02 -9.43 -6.27
C LYS A 207 -15.07 -8.48 -5.52
N LYS A 208 -14.09 -7.95 -6.24
CA LYS A 208 -13.06 -7.06 -5.71
C LYS A 208 -13.01 -5.76 -6.48
N PHE A 209 -12.54 -4.70 -5.82
CA PHE A 209 -12.11 -3.49 -6.49
C PHE A 209 -10.66 -3.16 -6.11
N ALA A 210 -10.06 -2.23 -6.85
CA ALA A 210 -8.71 -1.75 -6.62
C ALA A 210 -8.55 -0.32 -7.14
N LEU A 211 -7.54 0.39 -6.64
CA LEU A 211 -7.07 1.62 -7.26
C LEU A 211 -6.32 1.24 -8.54
N GLY A 212 -6.93 1.45 -9.69
CA GLY A 212 -6.43 0.97 -10.99
C GLY A 212 -5.39 1.87 -11.63
N SER A 213 -5.60 3.19 -11.58
CA SER A 213 -4.63 4.16 -12.11
C SER A 213 -4.81 5.54 -11.50
N ILE A 214 -3.75 6.35 -11.61
CA ILE A 214 -3.75 7.75 -11.21
C ILE A 214 -3.24 8.59 -12.38
N MET A 215 -3.82 9.76 -12.57
CA MET A 215 -3.31 10.77 -13.50
C MET A 215 -3.39 12.14 -12.84
N GLY A 216 -2.29 12.88 -12.85
CA GLY A 216 -2.20 14.19 -12.23
C GLY A 216 -1.75 15.25 -13.23
N LEU A 217 -2.28 16.44 -13.05
CA LEU A 217 -1.87 17.66 -13.72
C LEU A 217 -1.50 18.66 -12.64
N VAL A 218 -0.20 18.89 -12.43
CA VAL A 218 0.30 19.66 -11.27
C VAL A 218 1.14 20.83 -11.76
N ASN A 219 0.82 22.03 -11.31
CA ASN A 219 1.58 23.24 -11.54
C ASN A 219 2.71 23.34 -10.53
N VAL A 220 3.93 23.39 -11.04
CA VAL A 220 5.17 23.35 -10.26
C VAL A 220 5.89 24.68 -10.43
N ALA A 221 6.11 25.40 -9.35
CA ALA A 221 6.96 26.58 -9.34
C ALA A 221 8.43 26.15 -9.28
N LEU A 222 9.19 26.48 -10.33
CA LEU A 222 10.63 26.23 -10.42
C LEU A 222 11.40 27.34 -9.70
N SER A 223 12.63 27.02 -9.28
CA SER A 223 13.54 27.94 -8.57
C SER A 223 13.92 29.18 -9.40
N ASN A 224 13.81 29.11 -10.73
CA ASN A 224 14.03 30.22 -11.64
C ASN A 224 12.85 31.21 -11.73
N GLY A 225 11.80 31.03 -10.91
CA GLY A 225 10.61 31.87 -10.90
C GLY A 225 9.59 31.56 -12.00
N THR A 226 9.81 30.51 -12.79
CA THR A 226 8.84 30.05 -13.79
C THR A 226 7.96 28.94 -13.24
N SER A 227 6.74 28.81 -13.78
CA SER A 227 5.85 27.69 -13.47
C SER A 227 5.81 26.72 -14.65
N GLN A 228 5.90 25.42 -14.35
CA GLN A 228 5.74 24.34 -15.33
C GLN A 228 4.56 23.46 -14.96
N LEU A 229 3.78 23.07 -15.95
CA LEU A 229 2.71 22.09 -15.79
C LEU A 229 3.27 20.68 -15.98
N LEU A 230 3.12 19.84 -14.97
CA LEU A 230 3.64 18.48 -14.93
C LEU A 230 2.51 17.46 -15.09
N ASN A 231 2.61 16.64 -16.14
CA ASN A 231 1.67 15.54 -16.40
C ASN A 231 2.26 14.24 -15.84
N VAL A 232 1.64 13.74 -14.78
CA VAL A 232 2.09 12.57 -14.04
C VAL A 232 1.08 11.44 -14.14
N THR A 233 1.53 10.18 -14.17
CA THR A 233 0.64 9.02 -14.21
C THR A 233 1.18 7.85 -13.40
N HIS A 234 0.28 7.07 -12.82
CA HIS A 234 0.56 5.78 -12.21
C HIS A 234 -0.36 4.74 -12.86
N LYS A 235 0.21 3.79 -13.62
CA LYS A 235 -0.55 2.79 -14.39
C LYS A 235 -0.37 1.39 -13.83
N LYS A 236 -0.67 1.22 -12.54
CA LYS A 236 -0.60 -0.06 -11.85
C LYS A 236 -1.76 -0.17 -10.88
N SER A 237 -2.42 -1.32 -10.91
CA SER A 237 -3.52 -1.62 -10.00
C SER A 237 -2.99 -2.02 -8.64
N GLU A 238 -3.40 -1.32 -7.58
CA GLU A 238 -2.94 -1.55 -6.22
C GLU A 238 -4.09 -1.42 -5.21
N PHE A 239 -3.81 -1.80 -3.95
CA PHE A 239 -4.76 -1.68 -2.83
C PHE A 239 -6.09 -2.41 -3.08
N SER A 240 -6.02 -3.63 -3.59
CA SER A 240 -7.22 -4.41 -3.88
C SER A 240 -7.94 -4.84 -2.60
N THR A 241 -9.26 -4.71 -2.58
CA THR A 241 -10.14 -5.10 -1.47
C THR A 241 -11.48 -5.64 -2.00
N MET A 242 -12.28 -6.24 -1.13
CA MET A 242 -13.60 -6.80 -1.48
C MET A 242 -14.65 -5.69 -1.64
N LEU A 243 -15.63 -5.87 -2.54
CA LEU A 243 -16.69 -4.87 -2.82
C LEU A 243 -17.58 -4.53 -1.61
N ASP A 244 -17.69 -5.44 -0.65
CA ASP A 244 -18.45 -5.29 0.60
C ASP A 244 -17.59 -4.77 1.76
N HIS A 245 -16.35 -4.35 1.50
CA HIS A 245 -15.42 -3.82 2.49
C HIS A 245 -14.80 -2.49 2.06
N SER A 246 -14.22 -1.76 3.01
CA SER A 246 -13.33 -0.64 2.73
C SER A 246 -11.87 -1.08 2.83
N TYR A 247 -10.99 -0.49 2.02
CA TYR A 247 -9.54 -0.65 2.22
C TYR A 247 -9.09 0.37 3.26
N LYS A 248 -8.28 -0.03 4.25
CA LYS A 248 -7.73 0.88 5.27
C LYS A 248 -6.23 0.65 5.46
N CYS A 249 -5.47 1.73 5.59
CA CYS A 249 -4.05 1.65 5.88
C CYS A 249 -3.55 2.92 6.57
N ALA A 250 -3.03 2.78 7.80
CA ALA A 250 -2.47 3.92 8.54
C ALA A 250 -1.09 4.33 8.00
N LYS A 251 -0.25 3.36 7.63
CA LYS A 251 1.11 3.57 7.10
C LYS A 251 1.10 4.34 5.79
N VAL A 252 2.15 5.14 5.60
CA VAL A 252 2.41 5.86 4.35
C VAL A 252 2.71 4.87 3.24
N GLN A 253 1.86 4.85 2.22
CA GLN A 253 2.08 4.18 0.95
C GLN A 253 2.71 5.17 -0.04
N THR A 254 3.69 4.74 -0.81
CA THR A 254 4.37 5.59 -1.79
C THR A 254 4.22 5.00 -3.18
N LEU A 255 3.63 5.77 -4.08
CA LEU A 255 3.41 5.38 -5.47
C LEU A 255 4.33 6.17 -6.39
N ASN A 256 5.00 5.47 -7.31
CA ASN A 256 5.82 6.11 -8.32
C ASN A 256 4.93 6.73 -9.41
N LEU A 257 5.10 8.02 -9.65
CA LEU A 257 4.44 8.73 -10.74
C LEU A 257 5.41 8.95 -11.89
N THR A 258 5.08 8.43 -13.06
CA THR A 258 5.87 8.60 -14.28
C THR A 258 5.37 9.77 -15.12
N ALA A 259 6.23 10.30 -15.99
CA ALA A 259 5.80 11.28 -16.97
C ALA A 259 4.82 10.64 -17.95
N LEU A 260 3.78 11.37 -18.36
CA LEU A 260 2.80 10.84 -19.31
C LEU A 260 3.50 10.43 -20.63
N GLY A 261 3.46 9.14 -20.96
CA GLY A 261 4.10 8.58 -22.14
C GLY A 261 5.56 8.15 -21.96
N SER A 262 6.11 8.26 -20.75
CA SER A 262 7.42 7.70 -20.36
C SER A 262 7.26 6.70 -19.21
N ASN A 263 8.30 5.89 -19.01
CA ASN A 263 8.47 5.01 -17.85
C ASN A 263 9.36 5.64 -16.76
N ASP A 264 9.86 6.85 -16.97
CA ASP A 264 10.70 7.55 -16.00
C ASP A 264 9.84 8.09 -14.85
N THR A 265 10.20 7.70 -13.63
CA THR A 265 9.58 8.22 -12.41
C THR A 265 10.08 9.64 -12.16
N ILE A 266 9.17 10.60 -12.19
CA ILE A 266 9.47 12.04 -12.05
C ILE A 266 8.90 12.63 -10.76
N ALA A 267 7.98 11.93 -10.11
CA ALA A 267 7.37 12.32 -8.85
C ALA A 267 6.93 11.08 -8.06
N LEU A 268 6.66 11.27 -6.78
CA LEU A 268 6.14 10.26 -5.86
C LEU A 268 4.81 10.78 -5.28
N LEU A 269 3.81 9.91 -5.18
CA LEU A 269 2.59 10.19 -4.43
C LEU A 269 2.64 9.44 -3.10
N HIS A 270 2.64 10.20 -2.02
CA HIS A 270 2.51 9.67 -0.67
C HIS A 270 1.04 9.70 -0.25
N ILE A 271 0.55 8.55 0.18
CA ILE A 271 -0.82 8.33 0.64
C ILE A 271 -0.72 7.82 2.07
N SER A 272 -1.29 8.53 3.03
CA SER A 272 -1.24 8.15 4.46
C SER A 272 -2.61 8.22 5.11
N HIS A 273 -2.81 7.45 6.19
CA HIS A 273 -4.09 7.36 6.89
C HIS A 273 -5.27 7.12 5.95
N VAL A 274 -5.07 6.25 4.96
CA VAL A 274 -6.02 6.06 3.88
C VAL A 274 -7.12 5.10 4.31
N GLN A 275 -8.36 5.47 4.04
CA GLN A 275 -9.49 4.56 4.00
C GLN A 275 -10.34 4.92 2.78
N PHE A 276 -10.52 3.99 1.85
CA PHE A 276 -11.37 4.24 0.68
C PHE A 276 -12.27 3.06 0.37
N GLN A 277 -13.36 3.38 -0.32
CA GLN A 277 -14.36 2.43 -0.76
C GLN A 277 -14.96 2.90 -2.07
N ALA A 278 -14.86 2.09 -3.11
CA ALA A 278 -15.45 2.35 -4.42
C ALA A 278 -16.64 1.41 -4.66
N PHE A 279 -17.47 1.72 -5.65
CA PHE A 279 -18.66 0.93 -6.01
C PHE A 279 -19.63 0.70 -4.84
N SER A 280 -19.66 1.64 -3.90
CA SER A 280 -20.52 1.63 -2.72
C SER A 280 -21.91 2.15 -3.02
N ASN A 281 -22.84 1.95 -2.09
CA ASN A 281 -24.16 2.54 -2.15
C ASN A 281 -24.57 2.96 -0.74
N VAL A 282 -24.03 4.12 -0.33
CA VAL A 282 -24.20 4.66 1.03
C VAL A 282 -24.64 6.11 0.98
N THR A 283 -25.66 6.45 1.77
CA THR A 283 -26.21 7.83 1.86
C THR A 283 -25.40 8.76 2.75
N GLN A 284 -24.56 8.19 3.60
CA GLN A 284 -23.72 8.93 4.54
C GLN A 284 -22.25 8.61 4.25
N HIS A 285 -21.35 9.50 4.69
CA HIS A 285 -19.92 9.23 4.68
C HIS A 285 -19.57 8.19 5.76
N LYS A 286 -19.98 6.95 5.52
CA LYS A 286 -19.83 5.81 6.40
C LYS A 286 -19.30 4.65 5.57
N PHE A 287 -18.12 4.19 5.93
CA PHE A 287 -17.49 3.03 5.33
C PHE A 287 -18.15 1.72 5.78
N TYR A 288 -18.04 0.71 4.93
CA TYR A 288 -18.19 -0.70 5.30
C TYR A 288 -17.01 -1.15 6.17
N ASP A 289 -17.07 -2.39 6.64
CA ASP A 289 -16.02 -3.01 7.44
C ASP A 289 -14.67 -2.91 6.72
N ALA A 290 -13.63 -2.57 7.48
CA ALA A 290 -12.32 -2.23 6.93
C ALA A 290 -11.41 -3.45 6.87
N ILE A 291 -10.80 -3.68 5.71
CA ILE A 291 -9.65 -4.58 5.55
C ILE A 291 -8.38 -3.75 5.70
N ASP A 292 -7.66 -4.00 6.79
CA ASP A 292 -6.41 -3.30 7.08
C ASP A 292 -5.23 -3.90 6.30
N CYS A 293 -4.41 -3.03 5.71
CA CYS A 293 -3.18 -3.39 5.00
C CYS A 293 -2.18 -4.14 5.88
N GLU A 294 -2.21 -3.95 7.20
CA GLU A 294 -1.32 -4.64 8.15
C GLU A 294 -1.93 -5.93 8.69
N ALA A 295 -3.24 -5.94 8.95
CA ALA A 295 -3.92 -7.12 9.49
C ALA A 295 -3.85 -8.31 8.52
N SER A 296 -3.86 -8.04 7.22
CA SER A 296 -3.64 -9.07 6.20
C SER A 296 -2.23 -9.69 6.26
N ALA A 297 -1.20 -8.91 6.60
CA ALA A 297 0.17 -9.41 6.77
C ALA A 297 0.33 -10.29 8.02
N ILE A 298 -0.38 -9.96 9.11
CA ILE A 298 -0.32 -10.75 10.37
C ILE A 298 -0.75 -12.20 10.11
N THR A 299 -1.72 -12.44 9.22
CA THR A 299 -2.18 -13.81 8.93
C THR A 299 -1.09 -14.73 8.36
N SER A 300 -0.09 -14.18 7.67
CA SER A 300 1.01 -14.97 7.10
C SER A 300 2.05 -15.37 8.16
N ASP A 301 2.28 -14.52 9.16
CA ASP A 301 3.18 -14.78 10.30
C ASP A 301 2.51 -15.62 11.41
N VAL A 302 1.17 -15.71 11.39
CA VAL A 302 0.40 -16.56 12.31
C VAL A 302 0.60 -18.05 12.02
N VAL A 303 0.85 -18.44 10.76
CA VAL A 303 0.98 -19.86 10.39
C VAL A 303 2.13 -20.55 11.14
N PRO A 304 3.38 -20.02 11.16
CA PRO A 304 4.47 -20.62 11.96
C PRO A 304 4.15 -20.72 13.47
N ILE A 305 3.45 -19.74 14.03
CA ILE A 305 3.07 -19.72 15.45
C ILE A 305 2.10 -20.86 15.75
N VAL A 306 1.07 -21.02 14.92
CA VAL A 306 0.08 -22.10 15.05
C VAL A 306 0.74 -23.46 14.93
N VAL A 307 1.63 -23.65 13.94
CA VAL A 307 2.38 -24.90 13.78
C VAL A 307 3.24 -25.20 15.01
N GLY A 308 3.90 -24.18 15.58
CA GLY A 308 4.67 -24.31 16.82
C GLY A 308 3.85 -24.77 18.02
N CYS A 309 2.66 -24.18 18.22
CA CYS A 309 1.76 -24.57 19.31
C CYS A 309 1.28 -26.03 19.18
N VAL A 310 0.91 -26.46 17.96
CA VAL A 310 0.44 -27.84 17.71
C VAL A 310 1.54 -28.86 17.98
N LEU A 311 2.78 -28.58 17.53
CA LEU A 311 3.92 -29.47 17.77
C LEU A 311 4.27 -29.58 19.26
N ALA A 312 4.25 -28.46 19.99
CA ALA A 312 4.52 -28.46 21.43
C ALA A 312 3.49 -29.29 22.22
N LEU A 313 2.20 -29.15 21.91
CA LEU A 313 1.13 -29.93 22.55
C LEU A 313 1.29 -31.43 22.28
N LEU A 314 1.64 -31.82 21.05
CA LEU A 314 1.86 -33.23 20.70
C LEU A 314 3.00 -33.83 21.54
N VAL A 315 4.13 -33.13 21.67
CA VAL A 315 5.27 -33.59 22.48
C VAL A 315 4.88 -33.78 23.94
N VAL A 316 4.14 -32.83 24.53
CA VAL A 316 3.66 -32.95 25.91
C VAL A 316 2.77 -34.17 26.09
N VAL A 317 1.83 -34.41 25.17
CA VAL A 317 0.94 -35.58 25.22
C VAL A 317 1.73 -36.89 25.14
N VAL A 318 2.72 -36.98 24.25
CA VAL A 318 3.58 -38.17 24.11
C VAL A 318 4.40 -38.40 25.38
N LEU A 319 4.95 -37.34 25.99
CA LEU A 319 5.70 -37.46 27.25
C LEU A 319 4.81 -37.94 28.40
N VAL A 320 3.61 -37.40 28.54
CA VAL A 320 2.65 -37.84 29.56
C VAL A 320 2.26 -39.30 29.33
N ALA A 321 1.93 -39.69 28.10
CA ALA A 321 1.61 -41.08 27.75
C ALA A 321 2.78 -42.03 28.05
N TYR A 322 4.00 -41.65 27.71
CA TYR A 322 5.20 -42.41 28.00
C TYR A 322 5.44 -42.56 29.51
N LEU A 323 5.31 -41.48 30.29
CA LEU A 323 5.47 -41.52 31.74
C LEU A 323 4.42 -42.41 32.40
N VAL A 324 3.15 -42.32 31.99
CA VAL A 324 2.07 -43.19 32.49
C VAL A 324 2.31 -44.65 32.10
N GLY A 325 2.70 -44.92 30.84
CA GLY A 325 3.02 -46.27 30.38
C GLY A 325 4.20 -46.88 31.13
N ARG A 326 5.28 -46.11 31.33
CA ARG A 326 6.45 -46.53 32.10
C ARG A 326 6.09 -46.82 33.56
N ARG A 327 5.32 -45.94 34.20
CA ARG A 327 4.81 -46.15 35.58
C ARG A 327 3.98 -47.43 35.67
N TYR A 328 3.16 -47.72 34.65
CA TYR A 328 2.32 -48.90 34.62
C TYR A 328 3.10 -50.22 34.43
N CYS A 329 4.16 -50.21 33.61
CA CYS A 329 5.03 -51.38 33.42
C CYS A 329 5.92 -51.66 34.64
N GLN A 330 6.42 -50.62 35.33
CA GLN A 330 7.22 -50.79 36.55
C GLN A 330 6.43 -51.41 37.71
N ALA A 331 5.11 -51.24 37.75
CA ALA A 331 4.25 -51.86 38.75
C ALA A 331 4.03 -53.38 38.53
N ARG A 332 4.56 -53.98 37.46
CA ARG A 332 4.32 -55.39 37.08
C ARG A 332 5.59 -56.26 36.95
N GLY A 333 6.78 -55.76 37.30
CA GLY A 333 8.03 -56.53 37.15
C GLY A 333 8.59 -57.05 38.47
N TYR A 334 8.94 -58.34 38.48
CA TYR A 334 9.60 -59.14 39.54
C TYR A 334 8.69 -59.83 40.57
N HIS A 335 7.88 -60.79 40.11
CA HIS A 335 7.85 -62.08 40.82
C HIS A 335 8.92 -62.97 40.18
N SER A 336 10.10 -62.95 40.80
CA SER A 336 11.13 -63.98 40.64
C SER A 336 10.52 -65.34 40.97
N ILE A 337 10.66 -66.29 40.04
CA ILE A 337 10.34 -67.70 40.22
C ILE A 337 11.16 -68.21 41.41
N PRO A 338 10.54 -68.69 42.52
CA PRO A 338 11.25 -69.46 43.52
C PRO A 338 11.33 -70.90 43.04
N GLU A 339 12.57 -71.31 42.82
CA GLU A 339 13.05 -72.67 42.93
C GLU A 339 12.88 -73.17 44.38
N GLU A 340 12.13 -74.26 44.58
CA GLU A 340 12.27 -75.30 45.63
C GLU A 340 11.07 -76.25 45.50
N ALA A 341 11.25 -77.50 45.09
CA ALA A 341 11.82 -78.63 45.83
C ALA A 341 10.82 -79.29 46.80
N ASP A 342 10.55 -80.56 46.47
CA ASP A 342 10.38 -81.71 47.36
C ASP A 342 9.09 -81.99 48.18
N ILE A 343 8.69 -83.27 48.03
CA ILE A 343 8.09 -84.22 48.98
C ILE A 343 6.65 -83.94 49.49
N HIS A 344 5.67 -84.73 49.02
CA HIS A 344 5.22 -85.92 49.78
C HIS A 344 4.36 -86.90 48.96
#